data_AF-A0A7D8IPZ3-F1
#
_entry.id   AF-A0A7D8IPZ3-F1
#
_cell.length_a   1.000
_cell.length_b   1.000
_cell.length_c   1.000
_cell.angle_alpha   90.00
_cell.angle_beta   90.00
_cell.angle_gamma   90.00
#
_symmetry.space_group_name_H-M   'P 1'
#
loop_
_entity.id
_entity.type
_entity.pdbx_description
1 polymer ?
#
loop_
_entity_poly.entity_id
_entity_poly.type
_entity_poly.pdbx_seq_one_letter_code
_entity_poly.pdbx_strand_id
1 'polypeptide(L)'
;MGYDENVKAGQPFYVRDSNLEFQLKIVKPFVGTVNISPKTMFNVYVMTAAGDPLTDVVYSILYSGTVTVPQSCEINAGQTILVNFGALYSGNFNHAGQKPEGVRAKKFSVPVKCSGLDSQVNLTMRLIATPDSHVPQAIASDNADVGVVVETDEGNALIPNDVQSVAPFITDSAGRANITLQAYPVSTTGETPAEGAFTALASLRVDFD
;
A
#
# COMPACT_ATOMS: atom_id res chain seq x y z
N MET A 1 11.21 -44.13 -3.41
CA MET A 1 10.99 -45.34 -2.60
C MET A 1 12.36 -45.93 -2.31
N GLY A 2 12.66 -46.23 -1.04
CA GLY A 2 13.94 -46.81 -0.60
C GLY A 2 13.82 -48.30 -0.31
N TYR A 3 14.96 -48.98 -0.23
CA TYR A 3 15.07 -50.37 0.24
C TYR A 3 16.04 -50.41 1.42
N ASP A 4 15.69 -51.14 2.47
CA ASP A 4 16.55 -51.38 3.62
C ASP A 4 16.39 -52.84 4.07
N GLU A 5 17.51 -53.57 4.19
CA GLU A 5 17.51 -55.00 4.53
C GLU A 5 16.99 -55.26 5.95
N ASN A 6 17.10 -54.29 6.84
CA ASN A 6 16.62 -54.41 8.23
C ASN A 6 15.09 -54.51 8.29
N VAL A 7 14.37 -53.98 7.30
CA VAL A 7 12.91 -54.10 7.20
C VAL A 7 12.49 -55.56 7.11
N LYS A 8 13.15 -56.35 6.26
CA LYS A 8 12.92 -57.80 6.12
C LYS A 8 13.28 -58.58 7.38
N ALA A 9 14.31 -58.12 8.08
CA ALA A 9 14.81 -58.76 9.30
C ALA A 9 14.05 -58.35 10.57
N GLY A 10 13.03 -57.47 10.47
CA GLY A 10 12.33 -56.91 11.62
C GLY A 10 13.23 -56.11 12.56
N GLN A 11 14.33 -55.56 12.04
CA GLN A 11 15.32 -54.78 12.78
C GLN A 11 15.09 -53.27 12.58
N PRO A 12 15.58 -52.40 13.50
CA PRO A 12 15.53 -50.96 13.32
C PRO A 12 16.21 -50.51 12.01
N PHE A 13 15.58 -49.59 11.30
CA PHE A 13 16.08 -49.01 10.04
C PHE A 13 15.93 -47.49 10.05
N TYR A 14 16.71 -46.81 9.21
CA TYR A 14 16.71 -45.34 9.17
C TYR A 14 15.69 -44.83 8.15
N VAL A 15 14.82 -43.92 8.60
CA VAL A 15 13.90 -43.19 7.74
C VAL A 15 14.59 -41.94 7.22
N ARG A 16 14.58 -41.73 5.89
CA ARG A 16 15.23 -40.57 5.23
C ARG A 16 14.24 -39.53 4.70
N ASP A 17 13.05 -39.46 5.30
CA ASP A 17 12.01 -38.50 4.92
C ASP A 17 12.23 -37.14 5.62
N SER A 18 13.44 -36.61 5.47
CA SER A 18 13.85 -35.29 5.96
C SER A 18 14.16 -34.37 4.76
N ASN A 19 13.92 -33.06 4.92
CA ASN A 19 14.07 -32.04 3.86
C ASN A 19 13.02 -32.11 2.74
N LEU A 20 11.74 -32.18 3.10
CA LEU A 20 10.64 -32.08 2.15
C LEU A 20 10.46 -30.62 1.70
N GLU A 21 10.36 -30.41 0.39
CA GLU A 21 9.93 -29.12 -0.17
C GLU A 21 8.41 -29.13 -0.36
N PHE A 22 7.73 -28.15 0.23
CA PHE A 22 6.29 -28.00 0.13
C PHE A 22 5.93 -26.69 -0.56
N GLN A 23 5.10 -26.77 -1.60
CA GLN A 23 4.63 -25.62 -2.37
C GLN A 23 3.12 -25.46 -2.21
N LEU A 24 2.69 -24.31 -1.70
CA LEU A 24 1.29 -23.91 -1.69
C LEU A 24 0.96 -23.03 -2.90
N LYS A 25 -0.19 -23.28 -3.51
CA LYS A 25 -0.78 -22.41 -4.54
C LYS A 25 -2.13 -21.87 -4.08
N ILE A 26 -2.26 -20.55 -4.07
CA ILE A 26 -3.55 -19.89 -3.84
C ILE A 26 -4.34 -19.93 -5.15
N VAL A 27 -5.36 -20.79 -5.22
CA VAL A 27 -6.20 -20.95 -6.42
C VAL A 27 -7.39 -19.98 -6.47
N LYS A 28 -7.82 -19.51 -5.30
CA LYS A 28 -8.88 -18.51 -5.15
C LYS A 28 -8.37 -17.40 -4.23
N PRO A 29 -8.36 -16.13 -4.67
CA PRO A 29 -8.02 -15.01 -3.81
C PRO A 29 -8.92 -14.97 -2.57
N PHE A 30 -8.35 -14.55 -1.45
CA PHE A 30 -9.06 -14.35 -0.19
C PHE A 30 -8.51 -13.12 0.52
N VAL A 31 -9.23 -12.68 1.55
CA VAL A 31 -8.89 -11.51 2.37
C VAL A 31 -8.58 -11.98 3.79
N GLY A 32 -7.63 -11.31 4.44
CA GLY A 32 -7.27 -11.59 5.82
C GLY A 32 -6.44 -12.88 5.97
N THR A 33 -6.79 -13.69 6.96
CA THR A 33 -6.03 -14.89 7.35
C THR A 33 -6.84 -16.16 7.15
N VAL A 34 -6.25 -17.16 6.49
CA VAL A 34 -6.78 -18.51 6.42
C VAL A 34 -5.96 -19.42 7.33
N ASN A 35 -6.65 -20.12 8.23
CA ASN A 35 -6.06 -21.15 9.08
C ASN A 35 -6.17 -22.52 8.40
N ILE A 36 -5.04 -23.17 8.21
CA ILE A 36 -4.94 -24.53 7.70
C ILE A 36 -4.84 -25.46 8.90
N SER A 37 -5.97 -26.06 9.26
CA SER A 37 -6.00 -27.15 10.26
C SER A 37 -5.09 -28.30 9.82
N PRO A 38 -4.52 -29.08 10.77
CA PRO A 38 -3.69 -30.23 10.45
C PRO A 38 -4.35 -31.16 9.42
N LYS A 39 -3.68 -31.34 8.29
CA LYS A 39 -4.08 -32.25 7.21
C LYS A 39 -2.94 -33.20 6.90
N THR A 40 -3.28 -34.47 6.65
CA THR A 40 -2.32 -35.47 6.18
C THR A 40 -1.88 -35.14 4.76
N MET A 41 -0.58 -34.97 4.55
CA MET A 41 0.01 -34.80 3.23
C MET A 41 0.21 -36.17 2.57
N PHE A 42 0.85 -37.09 3.29
CA PHE A 42 0.97 -38.49 2.89
C PHE A 42 1.21 -39.40 4.09
N ASN A 43 0.86 -40.67 3.90
CA ASN A 43 1.13 -41.75 4.82
C ASN A 43 2.33 -42.54 4.32
N VAL A 44 3.19 -42.95 5.24
CA VAL A 44 4.33 -43.82 4.93
C VAL A 44 4.00 -45.24 5.34
N TYR A 45 4.20 -46.14 4.40
CA TYR A 45 3.98 -47.57 4.52
C TYR A 45 5.31 -48.31 4.42
N VAL A 46 5.39 -49.46 5.05
CA VAL A 46 6.56 -50.33 5.02
C VAL A 46 6.12 -51.72 4.58
N MET A 47 6.91 -52.32 3.69
CA MET A 47 6.67 -53.66 3.16
C MET A 47 7.81 -54.57 3.59
N THR A 48 7.49 -55.76 4.09
CA THR A 48 8.51 -56.75 4.46
C THR A 48 8.96 -57.58 3.26
N ALA A 49 8.10 -57.79 2.26
CA ALA A 49 8.42 -58.44 1.00
C ALA A 49 7.88 -57.66 -0.20
N ALA A 50 8.47 -57.92 -1.37
CA ALA A 50 8.01 -57.31 -2.62
C ALA A 50 6.60 -57.83 -2.95
N GLY A 51 5.64 -56.91 -3.07
CA GLY A 51 4.24 -57.22 -3.35
C GLY A 51 3.34 -57.33 -2.12
N ASP A 52 3.86 -57.16 -0.89
CA ASP A 52 3.02 -57.02 0.31
C ASP A 52 1.97 -55.90 0.13
N PRO A 53 0.75 -56.08 0.65
CA PRO A 53 -0.26 -55.03 0.59
C PRO A 53 0.13 -53.84 1.49
N LEU A 54 -0.13 -52.62 1.02
CA LEU A 54 0.13 -51.39 1.76
C LEU A 54 -0.98 -51.11 2.80
N THR A 55 -1.05 -51.94 3.85
CA THR A 55 -2.11 -51.85 4.86
C THR A 55 -1.73 -51.03 6.08
N ASP A 56 -0.46 -51.09 6.51
CA ASP A 56 -0.03 -50.53 7.79
C ASP A 56 0.73 -49.21 7.61
N VAL A 57 0.14 -48.13 8.14
CA VAL A 57 0.79 -46.80 8.19
C VAL A 57 1.75 -46.77 9.36
N VAL A 58 3.03 -46.56 9.09
CA VAL A 58 4.07 -46.48 10.13
C VAL A 58 4.14 -45.08 10.73
N TYR A 59 4.02 -44.05 9.90
CA TYR A 59 3.82 -42.67 10.33
C TYR A 59 3.16 -41.85 9.22
N SER A 60 2.57 -40.72 9.60
CA SER A 60 1.97 -39.76 8.69
C SER A 60 2.72 -38.44 8.77
N ILE A 61 2.89 -37.79 7.63
CA ILE A 61 3.39 -36.42 7.57
C ILE A 61 2.20 -35.50 7.39
N LEU A 62 2.00 -34.63 8.38
CA LEU A 62 0.92 -33.64 8.39
C LEU A 62 1.47 -32.26 8.11
N TYR A 63 0.61 -31.39 7.59
CA TYR A 63 0.88 -29.97 7.46
C TYR A 63 -0.26 -29.16 8.09
N SER A 64 0.11 -28.06 8.72
CA SER A 64 -0.79 -27.04 9.26
C SER A 64 -0.09 -25.69 9.16
N GLY A 65 -0.84 -24.61 9.34
CA GLY A 65 -0.27 -23.27 9.34
C GLY A 65 -1.30 -22.21 9.08
N THR A 66 -0.83 -21.00 8.83
CA THR A 66 -1.68 -19.85 8.51
C THR A 66 -1.15 -19.17 7.26
N VAL A 67 -2.06 -18.63 6.45
CA VAL A 67 -1.72 -17.80 5.29
C VAL A 67 -2.43 -16.47 5.44
N THR A 68 -1.68 -15.38 5.52
CA THR A 68 -2.22 -14.02 5.68
C THR A 68 -1.94 -13.18 4.44
N VAL A 69 -2.96 -12.53 3.91
CA VAL A 69 -2.84 -11.57 2.81
C VAL A 69 -2.73 -10.15 3.40
N PRO A 70 -1.61 -9.42 3.19
CA PRO A 70 -1.47 -8.08 3.68
C PRO A 70 -2.39 -7.12 2.91
N GLN A 71 -2.95 -6.14 3.63
CA GLN A 71 -3.67 -5.04 3.03
C GLN A 71 -2.69 -4.05 2.41
N SER A 72 -3.02 -3.54 1.23
CA SER A 72 -2.22 -2.53 0.55
C SER A 72 -3.09 -1.62 -0.30
N CYS A 73 -2.66 -0.38 -0.51
CA CYS A 73 -3.33 0.57 -1.39
C CYS A 73 -2.33 1.18 -2.36
N GLU A 74 -2.77 1.39 -3.59
CA GLU A 74 -2.01 2.03 -4.65
C GLU A 74 -2.73 3.31 -5.09
N ILE A 75 -2.01 4.42 -5.08
CA ILE A 75 -2.50 5.72 -5.55
C ILE A 75 -2.13 5.87 -7.02
N ASN A 76 -3.10 6.23 -7.86
CA ASN A 76 -2.93 6.54 -9.27
C ASN A 76 -2.13 5.50 -10.07
N ALA A 77 -2.29 4.22 -9.75
CA ALA A 77 -1.53 3.12 -10.37
C ALA A 77 -0.01 3.37 -10.37
N GLY A 78 0.50 4.02 -9.31
CA GLY A 78 1.91 4.37 -9.14
C GLY A 78 2.39 5.55 -9.99
N GLN A 79 1.52 6.20 -10.77
CA GLN A 79 1.87 7.31 -11.63
C GLN A 79 1.82 8.66 -10.90
N THR A 80 2.66 9.60 -11.33
CA THR A 80 2.64 10.98 -10.82
C THR A 80 1.35 11.70 -11.24
N ILE A 81 0.73 12.40 -10.27
CA ILE A 81 -0.37 13.32 -10.53
C ILE A 81 0.23 14.70 -10.78
N LEU A 82 0.10 15.22 -12.00
CA LEU A 82 0.60 16.55 -12.36
C LEU A 82 -0.51 17.59 -12.23
N VAL A 83 -0.29 18.60 -11.39
CA VAL A 83 -1.17 19.77 -11.29
C VAL A 83 -0.48 20.95 -11.98
N ASN A 84 -1.02 21.37 -13.13
CA ASN A 84 -0.48 22.50 -13.89
C ASN A 84 -1.31 23.76 -13.61
N PHE A 85 -0.69 24.75 -12.96
CA PHE A 85 -1.33 26.04 -12.67
C PHE A 85 -1.42 26.96 -13.89
N GLY A 86 -0.66 26.69 -14.95
CA GLY A 86 -0.56 27.53 -16.14
C GLY A 86 0.35 28.73 -15.91
N ALA A 87 0.24 29.73 -16.79
CA ALA A 87 0.94 30.99 -16.63
C ALA A 87 0.30 31.82 -15.50
N LEU A 88 1.15 32.35 -14.62
CA LEU A 88 0.76 33.20 -13.50
C LEU A 88 1.53 34.51 -13.61
N TYR A 89 0.90 35.61 -13.21
CA TYR A 89 1.56 36.92 -13.17
C TYR A 89 2.25 37.09 -11.82
N SER A 90 3.58 37.27 -11.83
CA SER A 90 4.40 37.42 -10.61
C SER A 90 3.90 38.57 -9.73
N GLY A 91 3.49 39.69 -10.36
CA GLY A 91 2.92 40.84 -9.66
C GLY A 91 1.54 40.63 -9.03
N ASN A 92 0.98 39.41 -9.02
CA ASN A 92 -0.22 39.07 -8.25
C ASN A 92 0.11 38.41 -6.89
N PHE A 93 1.39 38.09 -6.62
CA PHE A 93 1.86 37.43 -5.40
C PHE A 93 2.23 38.43 -4.29
N ASN A 94 1.37 39.43 -4.04
CA ASN A 94 1.74 40.61 -3.24
C ASN A 94 1.47 40.49 -1.73
N HIS A 95 0.90 39.37 -1.29
CA HIS A 95 0.44 39.18 0.09
C HIS A 95 0.85 37.80 0.62
N ALA A 96 1.72 37.79 1.62
CA ALA A 96 2.20 36.57 2.27
C ALA A 96 1.04 35.73 2.82
N GLY A 97 1.12 34.41 2.63
CA GLY A 97 0.11 33.43 3.02
C GLY A 97 -1.15 33.43 2.16
N GLN A 98 -1.26 34.31 1.16
CA GLN A 98 -2.46 34.42 0.33
C GLN A 98 -2.25 33.83 -1.06
N LYS A 99 -3.35 33.32 -1.60
CA LYS A 99 -3.45 32.94 -3.00
C LYS A 99 -3.34 34.20 -3.88
N PRO A 100 -2.59 34.16 -4.99
CA PRO A 100 -2.47 35.31 -5.89
C PRO A 100 -3.81 35.76 -6.45
N GLU A 101 -3.94 37.06 -6.69
CA GLU A 101 -5.16 37.65 -7.25
C GLU A 101 -5.55 37.00 -8.59
N GLY A 102 -6.85 36.72 -8.76
CA GLY A 102 -7.38 36.10 -9.97
C GLY A 102 -7.08 34.61 -10.16
N VAL A 103 -6.23 34.00 -9.33
CA VAL A 103 -5.89 32.58 -9.43
C VAL A 103 -6.99 31.72 -8.79
N ARG A 104 -7.41 30.67 -9.49
CA ARG A 104 -8.38 29.68 -8.99
C ARG A 104 -7.66 28.40 -8.58
N ALA A 105 -8.19 27.74 -7.56
CA ALA A 105 -7.73 26.40 -7.21
C ALA A 105 -7.98 25.43 -8.37
N LYS A 106 -7.01 24.57 -8.63
CA LYS A 106 -7.08 23.50 -9.61
C LYS A 106 -7.56 22.25 -8.90
N LYS A 107 -8.77 21.79 -9.23
CA LYS A 107 -9.26 20.49 -8.80
C LYS A 107 -8.56 19.38 -9.57
N PHE A 108 -8.19 18.31 -8.90
CA PHE A 108 -7.61 17.11 -9.50
C PHE A 108 -8.10 15.85 -8.77
N SER A 109 -8.09 14.75 -9.51
CA SER A 109 -8.59 13.46 -9.05
C SER A 109 -7.44 12.60 -8.56
N VAL A 110 -7.61 11.97 -7.40
CA VAL A 110 -6.65 11.02 -6.80
C VAL A 110 -7.34 9.66 -6.72
N PRO A 111 -7.22 8.83 -7.77
CA PRO A 111 -7.76 7.48 -7.74
C PRO A 111 -6.92 6.59 -6.83
N VAL A 112 -7.57 5.79 -5.99
CA VAL A 112 -6.94 4.85 -5.07
C VAL A 112 -7.55 3.47 -5.29
N LYS A 113 -6.70 2.44 -5.32
CA LYS A 113 -7.12 1.04 -5.37
C LYS A 113 -6.43 0.25 -4.27
N CYS A 114 -7.22 -0.34 -3.39
CA CYS A 114 -6.76 -1.17 -2.31
C CYS A 114 -7.00 -2.66 -2.60
N SER A 115 -6.13 -3.51 -2.06
CA SER A 115 -6.19 -4.96 -2.17
C SER A 115 -6.23 -5.60 -0.78
N GLY A 116 -6.74 -6.83 -0.70
CA GLY A 116 -6.96 -7.50 0.59
C GLY A 116 -8.11 -6.90 1.41
N LEU A 117 -9.14 -6.36 0.74
CA LEU A 117 -10.36 -5.85 1.37
C LEU A 117 -11.54 -6.78 1.07
N ASP A 118 -12.36 -7.07 2.08
CA ASP A 118 -13.58 -7.91 1.99
C ASP A 118 -14.88 -7.09 1.92
N SER A 119 -14.76 -5.78 2.16
CA SER A 119 -15.85 -4.83 2.28
C SER A 119 -15.33 -3.40 2.06
N GLN A 120 -16.23 -2.42 2.12
CA GLN A 120 -15.85 -1.01 2.12
C GLN A 120 -15.07 -0.69 3.39
N VAL A 121 -13.95 -0.01 3.24
CA VAL A 121 -13.09 0.41 4.35
C VAL A 121 -12.94 1.92 4.37
N ASN A 122 -13.01 2.50 5.57
CA ASN A 122 -12.69 3.89 5.86
C ASN A 122 -11.19 4.05 5.94
N LEU A 123 -10.66 5.00 5.19
CA LEU A 123 -9.23 5.27 5.11
C LEU A 123 -9.00 6.77 5.19
N THR A 124 -7.80 7.15 5.57
CA THR A 124 -7.38 8.54 5.59
C THR A 124 -6.24 8.77 4.61
N MET A 125 -6.22 9.95 4.00
CA MET A 125 -5.12 10.40 3.14
C MET A 125 -4.45 11.62 3.76
N ARG A 126 -3.12 11.64 3.75
CA ARG A 126 -2.33 12.78 4.23
C ARG A 126 -1.22 13.15 3.28
N LEU A 127 -0.74 14.38 3.44
CA LEU A 127 0.30 14.98 2.61
C LEU A 127 1.66 14.87 3.30
N ILE A 128 2.65 14.31 2.59
CA ILE A 128 4.05 14.26 3.01
C ILE A 128 4.84 15.12 2.05
N ALA A 129 5.42 16.20 2.54
CA ALA A 129 6.23 17.11 1.72
C ALA A 129 7.15 17.95 2.61
N THR A 130 8.08 18.68 2.01
CA THR A 130 8.81 19.73 2.74
C THR A 130 7.87 20.92 2.94
N PRO A 131 7.54 21.32 4.18
CA PRO A 131 6.74 22.53 4.41
C PRO A 131 7.55 23.77 4.05
N ASP A 132 6.88 24.80 3.54
CA ASP A 132 7.49 26.12 3.39
C ASP A 132 7.84 26.73 4.75
N SER A 133 8.95 27.46 4.83
CA SER A 133 9.46 28.02 6.08
C SER A 133 8.65 29.20 6.62
N HIS A 134 7.95 29.93 5.76
CA HIS A 134 7.14 31.10 6.12
C HIS A 134 5.66 30.74 6.25
N VAL A 135 5.19 29.78 5.44
CA VAL A 135 3.81 29.31 5.41
C VAL A 135 3.78 27.78 5.58
N PRO A 136 3.81 27.25 6.83
CA PRO A 136 3.97 25.81 7.08
C PRO A 136 2.89 24.91 6.50
N GLN A 137 1.71 25.46 6.20
CA GLN A 137 0.60 24.77 5.53
C GLN A 137 0.80 24.59 4.01
N ALA A 138 1.79 25.26 3.42
CA ALA A 138 2.16 25.15 2.01
C ALA A 138 3.35 24.20 1.83
N ILE A 139 3.38 23.53 0.69
CA ILE A 139 4.54 22.79 0.20
C ILE A 139 5.57 23.80 -0.31
N ALA A 140 6.82 23.65 0.13
CA ALA A 140 7.95 24.42 -0.39
C ALA A 140 8.16 24.12 -1.89
N SER A 141 8.39 25.16 -2.68
CA SER A 141 8.78 25.03 -4.09
C SER A 141 10.27 25.36 -4.29
N ASP A 142 10.75 25.20 -5.52
CA ASP A 142 12.07 25.70 -5.95
C ASP A 142 12.13 27.24 -6.09
N ASN A 143 11.00 27.95 -5.93
CA ASN A 143 10.92 29.40 -5.81
C ASN A 143 10.60 29.77 -4.35
N ALA A 144 11.50 30.50 -3.69
CA ALA A 144 11.41 30.81 -2.26
C ALA A 144 10.20 31.67 -1.86
N ASP A 145 9.63 32.41 -2.81
CA ASP A 145 8.48 33.30 -2.60
C ASP A 145 7.14 32.63 -2.99
N VAL A 146 7.18 31.37 -3.47
CA VAL A 146 6.01 30.61 -3.92
C VAL A 146 5.93 29.27 -3.21
N GLY A 147 4.78 29.02 -2.58
CA GLY A 147 4.42 27.72 -2.04
C GLY A 147 3.17 27.17 -2.73
N VAL A 148 2.85 25.90 -2.50
CA VAL A 148 1.61 25.29 -2.99
C VAL A 148 0.81 24.73 -1.84
N VAL A 149 -0.43 25.18 -1.68
CA VAL A 149 -1.38 24.60 -0.72
C VAL A 149 -2.21 23.54 -1.43
N VAL A 150 -2.43 22.41 -0.76
CA VAL A 150 -3.35 21.35 -1.18
C VAL A 150 -4.49 21.28 -0.16
N GLU A 151 -5.73 21.20 -0.64
CA GLU A 151 -6.94 21.15 0.17
C GLU A 151 -7.83 19.98 -0.25
N THR A 152 -8.71 19.56 0.67
CA THR A 152 -9.86 18.70 0.35
C THR A 152 -10.87 19.46 -0.52
N ASP A 153 -11.86 18.76 -1.08
CA ASP A 153 -12.87 19.43 -1.90
C ASP A 153 -13.74 20.43 -1.11
N GLU A 154 -13.82 20.24 0.21
CA GLU A 154 -14.48 21.11 1.18
C GLU A 154 -13.65 22.32 1.59
N GLY A 155 -12.40 22.43 1.14
CA GLY A 155 -11.50 23.57 1.43
C GLY A 155 -10.68 23.43 2.71
N ASN A 156 -10.54 22.21 3.25
CA ASN A 156 -9.66 21.98 4.41
C ASN A 156 -8.22 21.73 3.92
N ALA A 157 -7.26 22.52 4.40
CA ALA A 157 -5.85 22.34 4.05
C ALA A 157 -5.29 21.01 4.56
N LEU A 158 -4.51 20.34 3.69
CA LEU A 158 -3.68 19.19 4.02
C LEU A 158 -2.28 19.69 4.37
N ILE A 159 -2.02 19.88 5.67
CA ILE A 159 -0.77 20.42 6.20
C ILE A 159 0.34 19.37 6.04
N PRO A 160 1.47 19.70 5.37
CA PRO A 160 2.58 18.77 5.19
C PRO A 160 3.08 18.15 6.50
N ASN A 161 3.14 16.82 6.54
CA ASN A 161 3.63 16.01 7.66
C ASN A 161 2.83 16.11 8.97
N ASP A 162 1.67 16.76 8.98
CA ASP A 162 0.77 16.74 10.13
C ASP A 162 -0.07 15.46 10.12
N VAL A 163 0.02 14.68 11.20
CA VAL A 163 -0.71 13.42 11.36
C VAL A 163 -2.20 13.61 11.63
N GLN A 164 -2.63 14.81 12.04
CA GLN A 164 -4.03 15.16 12.27
C GLN A 164 -4.67 15.81 11.03
N SER A 165 -3.87 16.28 10.08
CA SER A 165 -4.36 16.89 8.84
C SER A 165 -4.57 15.83 7.77
N VAL A 166 -5.82 15.35 7.69
CA VAL A 166 -6.18 14.21 6.84
C VAL A 166 -7.43 14.49 5.99
N ALA A 167 -7.49 13.86 4.82
CA ALA A 167 -8.68 13.73 3.98
C ALA A 167 -9.28 12.32 4.18
N PRO A 168 -10.41 12.18 4.89
CA PRO A 168 -11.08 10.89 5.02
C PRO A 168 -11.77 10.49 3.71
N PHE A 169 -11.76 9.19 3.40
CA PHE A 169 -12.48 8.64 2.25
C PHE A 169 -12.91 7.18 2.50
N ILE A 170 -13.88 6.72 1.71
CA ILE A 170 -14.41 5.35 1.79
C ILE A 170 -14.22 4.68 0.43
N THR A 171 -13.80 3.42 0.45
CA THR A 171 -13.68 2.59 -0.76
C THR A 171 -15.03 1.99 -1.18
N ASP A 172 -15.18 1.67 -2.46
CA ASP A 172 -16.25 0.82 -2.97
C ASP A 172 -16.02 -0.66 -2.59
N SER A 173 -16.97 -1.53 -2.91
CA SER A 173 -16.85 -2.98 -2.62
C SER A 173 -15.75 -3.70 -3.39
N ALA A 174 -15.12 -3.04 -4.36
CA ALA A 174 -13.95 -3.53 -5.09
C ALA A 174 -12.64 -2.86 -4.62
N GLY A 175 -12.68 -2.14 -3.49
CA GLY A 175 -11.53 -1.46 -2.90
C GLY A 175 -11.10 -0.20 -3.65
N ARG A 176 -11.97 0.41 -4.48
CA ARG A 176 -11.65 1.61 -5.27
C ARG A 176 -12.25 2.85 -4.64
N ALA A 177 -11.49 3.94 -4.65
CA ALA A 177 -11.97 5.27 -4.30
C ALA A 177 -11.42 6.30 -5.29
N ASN A 178 -12.10 7.44 -5.41
CA ASN A 178 -11.59 8.56 -6.18
C ASN A 178 -11.78 9.86 -5.40
N ILE A 179 -10.69 10.35 -4.81
CA ILE A 179 -10.69 11.52 -3.95
C ILE A 179 -10.49 12.75 -4.83
N THR A 180 -11.31 13.79 -4.63
CA THR A 180 -11.09 15.08 -5.30
C THR A 180 -10.34 15.99 -4.33
N LEU A 181 -9.17 16.46 -4.75
CA LEU A 181 -8.39 17.47 -4.03
C LEU A 181 -8.31 18.73 -4.88
N GLN A 182 -7.95 19.83 -4.24
CA GLN A 182 -7.68 21.09 -4.90
C GLN A 182 -6.29 21.57 -4.53
N ALA A 183 -5.60 22.24 -5.45
CA ALA A 183 -4.35 22.91 -5.14
C ALA A 183 -4.29 24.31 -5.73
N TYR A 184 -3.55 25.19 -5.09
CA TYR A 184 -3.26 26.52 -5.60
C TYR A 184 -1.92 27.03 -5.07
N PRO A 185 -1.24 27.90 -5.84
CA PRO A 185 -0.04 28.57 -5.38
C PRO A 185 -0.40 29.64 -4.34
N VAL A 186 0.53 29.94 -3.45
CA VAL A 186 0.47 31.03 -2.47
C VAL A 186 1.77 31.82 -2.49
N SER A 187 1.70 33.12 -2.22
CA SER A 187 2.90 33.91 -1.90
C SER A 187 3.34 33.55 -0.49
N THR A 188 4.58 33.13 -0.29
CA THR A 188 5.08 32.68 1.02
C THR A 188 5.68 33.82 1.83
N THR A 189 6.36 34.74 1.15
CA THR A 189 7.07 35.88 1.76
C THR A 189 6.31 37.21 1.61
N GLY A 190 5.42 37.31 0.61
CA GLY A 190 4.78 38.58 0.20
C GLY A 190 5.61 39.40 -0.80
N GLU A 191 6.84 38.97 -1.09
CA GLU A 191 7.68 39.57 -2.12
C GLU A 191 7.25 39.11 -3.51
N THR A 192 7.58 39.91 -4.54
CA THR A 192 7.33 39.52 -5.93
C THR A 192 8.27 38.36 -6.30
N PRO A 193 7.75 37.17 -6.67
CA PRO A 193 8.59 36.03 -6.98
C PRO A 193 9.46 36.25 -8.22
N ALA A 194 10.63 35.63 -8.23
CA ALA A 194 11.47 35.57 -9.42
C ALA A 194 10.71 34.94 -10.60
N GLU A 195 10.83 35.55 -11.78
CA GLU A 195 10.20 35.04 -13.00
C GLU A 195 10.81 33.70 -13.43
N GLY A 196 9.95 32.75 -13.81
CA GLY A 196 10.36 31.42 -14.23
C GLY A 196 9.30 30.36 -13.95
N ALA A 197 9.58 29.12 -14.33
CA ALA A 197 8.80 27.98 -13.87
C ALA A 197 9.16 27.67 -12.42
N PHE A 198 8.18 27.23 -11.63
CA PHE A 198 8.40 26.69 -10.29
C PHE A 198 7.80 25.29 -10.18
N THR A 199 8.38 24.47 -9.30
CA THR A 199 7.98 23.09 -9.03
C THR A 199 7.90 22.86 -7.52
N ALA A 200 6.79 22.28 -7.07
CA ALA A 200 6.60 21.81 -5.70
C ALA A 200 6.35 20.29 -5.73
N LEU A 201 7.00 19.55 -4.85
CA LEU A 201 6.93 18.08 -4.79
C LEU A 201 6.30 17.62 -3.48
N ALA A 202 5.35 16.71 -3.58
CA ALA A 202 4.70 16.08 -2.44
C ALA A 202 4.35 14.62 -2.72
N SER A 203 4.25 13.83 -1.66
CA SER A 203 3.78 12.46 -1.66
C SER A 203 2.44 12.39 -0.93
N LEU A 204 1.45 11.77 -1.56
CA LEU A 204 0.21 11.40 -0.88
C LEU A 204 0.40 10.04 -0.23
N ARG A 205 -0.04 9.90 1.02
CA ARG A 205 -0.02 8.64 1.75
C ARG A 205 -1.43 8.30 2.20
N VAL A 206 -1.80 7.04 2.01
CA VAL A 206 -3.02 6.45 2.57
C VAL A 206 -2.64 5.70 3.84
N ASP A 207 -3.39 5.92 4.91
CA ASP A 207 -3.28 5.21 6.16
C ASP A 207 -4.58 4.43 6.43
N PHE A 208 -4.42 3.22 6.97
CA PHE A 208 -5.51 2.40 7.47
C PHE A 208 -5.76 2.82 8.92
N ASP A 209 -7.03 3.08 9.26
CA ASP A 209 -7.47 3.33 10.64
C ASP A 209 -7.43 2.05 11.48
#